data_AF-A0A0D0AFM4-F1
#
_entry.id   AF-A0A0D0AFM4-F1
#
_cell.length_a   1.000
_cell.length_b   1.000
_cell.length_c   1.000
_cell.angle_alpha   90.00
_cell.angle_beta   90.00
_cell.angle_gamma   90.00
#
_symmetry.space_group_name_H-M   'P 1'
#
loop_
_entity.id
_entity.type
_entity.pdbx_description
1 polymer ?
#
loop_
_entity_poly.entity_id
_entity_poly.type
_entity_poly.pdbx_seq_one_letter_code
_entity_poly.pdbx_strand_id
1 'polypeptide(L)' 'HFYNGTYFNVPTNADGQAPLYYVTRGRYIGVFSGWDATGPKVLGVSRAIFHKVDSVEKGISVVRGAIDRGDAVQVL' A
#
# COMPACT_ATOMS: atom_id res chain seq x y z
N HIS A 1 9.74 3.69 2.80
CA HIS A 1 9.48 4.43 4.05
C HIS A 1 9.54 3.47 5.23
N PHE A 2 9.96 3.94 6.40
CA PHE A 2 10.06 3.13 7.63
C PHE A 2 9.16 3.72 8.72
N TYR A 3 8.40 2.88 9.40
CA TYR A 3 7.51 3.28 10.49
C TYR A 3 7.26 2.10 11.44
N ASN A 4 7.43 2.30 12.75
CA ASN A 4 7.22 1.28 13.80
C ASN A 4 7.81 -0.10 13.46
N GLY A 5 9.09 -0.12 13.05
CA GLY A 5 9.79 -1.37 12.72
C GLY A 5 9.49 -1.94 11.34
N THR A 6 8.58 -1.33 10.57
CA THR A 6 8.08 -1.87 9.31
C THR A 6 8.44 -0.98 8.12
N TYR A 7 8.96 -1.58 7.06
CA TYR A 7 9.16 -0.91 5.78
C TYR A 7 7.91 -1.02 4.90
N PHE A 8 7.54 0.09 4.24
CA PHE A 8 6.47 0.11 3.25
C PHE A 8 6.80 1.04 2.08
N ASN A 9 6.15 0.76 0.94
CA ASN A 9 6.36 1.46 -0.32
C ASN A 9 5.55 2.75 -0.38
N VAL A 10 6.09 3.76 -1.07
CA VAL A 10 5.38 5.00 -1.40
C VAL A 10 5.87 5.39 -2.79
N PRO A 11 5.00 5.86 -3.69
CA PRO A 11 5.43 6.28 -5.02
C PRO A 11 6.31 7.53 -4.94
N THR A 12 7.40 7.56 -5.70
CA THR A 12 8.31 8.72 -5.78
C THR A 12 7.68 9.87 -6.56
N ASN A 13 6.94 9.54 -7.62
CA ASN A 13 6.20 10.50 -8.45
C ASN A 13 4.74 10.02 -8.52
N ALA A 14 3.82 10.79 -7.93
CA ALA A 14 2.38 10.63 -8.13
C ALA A 14 1.88 11.54 -9.26
N ASP A 15 2.76 11.83 -10.23
CA ASP A 15 2.50 12.79 -11.30
C ASP A 15 1.47 12.23 -12.28
N GLY A 16 0.24 12.73 -12.17
CA GLY A 16 -0.75 12.77 -13.25
C GLY A 16 -1.69 11.56 -13.36
N GLN A 17 -2.96 11.79 -13.00
CA GLN A 17 -4.18 11.04 -13.36
C GLN A 17 -4.32 9.56 -12.98
N ALA A 18 -3.23 8.82 -12.71
CA ALA A 18 -3.34 7.42 -12.34
C ALA A 18 -3.99 7.26 -10.95
N PRO A 19 -4.95 6.32 -10.77
CA PRO A 19 -5.52 6.07 -9.46
C PRO A 19 -4.45 5.60 -8.47
N LEU A 20 -4.43 6.17 -7.28
CA LEU A 20 -3.57 5.71 -6.19
C LEU A 20 -4.26 4.57 -5.44
N TYR A 21 -3.46 3.63 -4.95
CA TYR A 21 -3.94 2.53 -4.11
C TYR A 21 -3.06 2.41 -2.87
N TYR A 22 -3.66 2.12 -1.72
CA TYR A 22 -2.92 1.57 -0.59
C TYR A 22 -3.09 0.06 -0.53
N VAL A 23 -2.08 -0.63 -0.02
CA VAL A 23 -2.06 -2.06 0.24
C VAL A 23 -1.58 -2.26 1.67
N THR A 24 -2.43 -2.83 2.51
CA THR A 24 -2.07 -3.22 3.89
C THR A 24 -1.84 -4.72 4.02
N ARG A 25 -2.28 -5.51 3.04
CA ARG A 25 -1.93 -6.92 2.91
C ARG A 25 -1.67 -7.33 1.47
N GLY A 26 -0.47 -7.82 1.19
CA GLY A 26 -0.01 -8.18 -0.15
C GLY A 26 1.43 -8.70 -0.14
N ARG A 27 1.99 -9.03 -1.31
CA ARG A 27 3.43 -9.32 -1.51
C ARG A 27 4.30 -8.14 -1.08
N TYR A 28 3.75 -6.94 -1.19
CA TYR A 28 4.32 -5.71 -0.69
C TYR A 28 3.19 -4.84 -0.12
N ILE A 29 3.50 -4.12 0.94
CA ILE A 29 2.59 -3.14 1.56
C ILE A 29 3.05 -1.72 1.25
N GLY A 30 2.13 -0.76 1.33
CA GLY A 30 2.39 0.64 1.07
C GLY A 30 1.40 1.29 0.11
N VAL A 31 1.78 2.42 -0.46
CA VAL A 31 1.02 3.15 -1.47
C VAL A 31 1.67 2.93 -2.84
N PHE A 32 0.84 2.78 -3.87
CA PHE A 32 1.27 2.54 -5.25
C PHE A 32 0.43 3.39 -6.21
N SER A 33 1.04 3.81 -7.31
CA SER A 33 0.38 4.59 -8.36
C SER A 33 0.00 3.69 -9.54
N GLY A 34 -1.28 3.63 -9.86
CA GLY A 34 -1.82 2.83 -10.95
C GLY A 34 -2.02 1.35 -10.62
N TRP A 35 -2.87 0.71 -11.41
CA TRP A 35 -3.14 -0.73 -11.25
C TRP A 35 -1.96 -1.59 -11.68
N ASP A 36 -1.20 -1.20 -12.71
CA ASP A 36 -0.05 -1.97 -13.18
C ASP A 36 1.04 -2.12 -12.10
N ALA A 37 1.21 -1.11 -11.24
CA ALA A 37 2.08 -1.20 -10.08
C ALA A 37 1.46 -2.01 -8.93
N THR A 38 0.14 -1.90 -8.73
CA THR A 38 -0.58 -2.46 -7.57
C THR A 38 -0.93 -3.94 -7.74
N GLY A 39 -1.45 -4.32 -8.91
CA GLY A 39 -1.93 -5.67 -9.23
C GLY A 39 -0.93 -6.77 -8.90
N PRO A 40 0.34 -6.67 -9.33
CA PRO A 40 1.36 -7.66 -8.97
C PRO A 40 1.60 -7.82 -7.47
N LYS A 41 1.25 -6.82 -6.65
CA LYS A 41 1.43 -6.83 -5.19
C LYS A 41 0.29 -7.53 -4.46
N VAL A 42 -0.87 -7.69 -5.09
CA VAL A 42 -2.09 -8.18 -4.41
C VAL A 42 -2.69 -9.43 -5.07
N LEU A 43 -2.51 -9.60 -6.38
CA LEU A 43 -3.08 -10.72 -7.11
C LEU A 43 -2.48 -12.06 -6.67
N GLY A 44 -3.34 -13.02 -6.35
CA GLY A 44 -2.95 -14.34 -5.84
C GLY A 44 -2.56 -14.36 -4.36
N VAL A 45 -2.62 -13.23 -3.65
CA VAL A 45 -2.43 -13.20 -2.19
C VAL A 45 -3.76 -13.43 -1.49
N SER A 46 -3.84 -14.49 -0.69
CA SER A 46 -5.05 -14.79 0.08
C SER A 46 -5.39 -13.65 1.04
N ARG A 47 -6.65 -13.19 0.95
CA ARG A 47 -7.18 -12.06 1.72
C ARG A 47 -6.36 -10.78 1.55
N ALA A 48 -5.85 -10.50 0.36
CA ALA A 48 -5.21 -9.23 0.07
C ALA A 48 -6.13 -8.05 0.46
N ILE A 49 -5.56 -7.01 1.05
CA ILE A 49 -6.30 -5.79 1.45
C ILE A 49 -5.68 -4.62 0.70
N PHE A 50 -6.46 -4.06 -0.22
CA PHE A 50 -6.07 -2.91 -1.02
C PHE A 50 -7.29 -2.11 -1.45
N HIS A 51 -7.17 -0.78 -1.48
CA HIS A 51 -8.24 0.12 -1.94
C HIS A 51 -7.66 1.35 -2.62
N LYS A 52 -8.48 1.98 -3.47
CA LYS A 52 -8.19 3.29 -4.04
C LYS A 52 -8.13 4.36 -2.94
N VAL A 53 -7.30 5.37 -3.15
CA VAL A 53 -7.17 6.52 -2.24
C VAL A 53 -6.95 7.81 -3.03
N ASP A 54 -7.39 8.92 -2.44
CA ASP A 54 -7.40 10.22 -3.13
C ASP A 54 -6.04 10.91 -3.11
N SER A 55 -5.17 10.57 -2.15
CA SER A 55 -3.83 11.14 -2.03
C SER A 55 -2.84 10.16 -1.42
N VAL A 56 -1.55 10.44 -1.63
CA VAL A 56 -0.45 9.66 -1.07
C VAL A 56 -0.46 9.76 0.46
N GLU A 57 -0.69 10.93 1.03
CA GLU A 57 -0.71 11.18 2.47
C GLU A 57 -1.80 10.38 3.17
N LYS A 58 -3.01 10.34 2.57
CA LYS A 58 -4.12 9.54 3.09
C LYS A 58 -3.79 8.05 3.02
N GLY A 59 -3.19 7.59 1.92
CA GLY A 59 -2.71 6.20 1.80
C GLY A 59 -1.66 5.86 2.86
N ILE A 60 -0.69 6.74 3.09
CA ILE A 60 0.33 6.59 4.13
C ILE A 60 -0.33 6.51 5.51
N SER A 61 -1.30 7.38 5.81
CA SER A 61 -2.03 7.36 7.09
C SER A 61 -2.73 6.02 7.32
N VAL A 62 -3.39 5.47 6.30
CA VAL A 62 -4.04 4.16 6.39
C VAL A 62 -3.03 3.03 6.62
N VAL A 63 -1.91 3.03 5.90
CA VAL A 63 -0.86 2.01 6.07
C VAL A 63 -0.24 2.08 7.45
N ARG A 64 0.06 3.29 7.96
CA ARG A 64 0.55 3.48 9.34
C ARG A 64 -0.44 2.97 10.37
N GLY A 65 -1.72 3.32 10.23
CA GLY A 65 -2.75 2.82 11.14
C GLY A 65 -2.90 1.30 11.11
N ALA A 66 -2.69 0.65 9.96
CA ALA A 66 -2.66 -0.81 9.88
C ALA A 66 -1.40 -1.41 10.55
N ILE A 67 -0.25 -0.74 10.46
CA ILE A 67 0.96 -1.13 11.20
C ILE A 67 0.73 -1.02 12.70
N ASP A 68 0.15 0.09 13.17
CA ASP A 68 -0.10 0.33 14.60
C ASP A 68 -1.06 -0.70 15.22
N ARG A 69 -2.04 -1.19 14.45
CA ARG A 69 -2.95 -2.25 14.89
C ARG A 69 -2.38 -3.66 14.76
N GLY A 70 -1.23 -3.83 14.09
CA GLY A 70 -0.67 -5.15 13.77
C GLY A 70 -1.38 -5.87 12.61
N ASP A 71 -2.20 -5.16 11.83
CA ASP A 71 -2.96 -5.70 10.70
C ASP A 71 -2.17 -5.67 9.38
N ALA A 72 -1.06 -4.93 9.32
CA ALA A 72 -0.23 -4.84 8.13
C ALA A 72 0.56 -6.13 7.91
N VAL A 73 0.32 -6.81 6.78
CA VAL A 73 0.91 -8.13 6.50
C VAL A 73 1.56 -8.16 5.12
N GLN A 74 2.88 -8.26 5.10
CA GLN A 74 3.60 -8.63 3.89
C GLN A 74 3.66 -10.16 3.79
N VAL A 75 3.11 -10.72 2.71
CA VAL A 75 3.08 -12.16 2.45
C VAL A 75 4.19 -12.51 1.46
N LEU A 76 5.12 -13.38 1.86
CA LEU A 76 6.22 -13.85 1.03
C LEU A 76 5.74 -14.84 -0.05
#